data_AF-A0A433QZR5-F1
#
_entry.id   AF-A0A433QZR5-F1
#
_cell.length_a   1.000
_cell.length_b   1.000
_cell.length_c   1.000
_cell.angle_alpha   90.00
_cell.angle_beta   90.00
_cell.angle_gamma   90.00
#
_symmetry.space_group_name_H-M   'P 1'
#
loop_
_entity.id
_entity.type
_entity.pdbx_description
1 polymer ?
#
loop_
_entity_poly.entity_id
_entity_poly.type
_entity_poly.pdbx_seq_one_letter_code
_entity_poly.pdbx_strand_id
1 'polypeptide(L)'
;MGFVKRFGSVALLATCATMVSAQTTKKSDDSAPVNATGPYYGPWQVNATIDPKITPNGPLYTGNYVAPTTAKYDYAEVIHKSYLFYHSQRSGKLPYQRLAWRGDSCFKCTGSYGEDLSGGYYEAANTMKWGLPLGFIITQLAFNLWAFPDAYVAINEWNEGLEAVKWGTDYLINAHPQDYIFVGQLGTSAVGTTDVDFGYFGPPEEYEMWVPLGIMHTALYVTPQEPSSEITGESAAAMAAASVLFKDTNPAYAATLLNHSRVLYNFAKTYPGTYNNNTKFALAKEWYPSSQFQDEIAWAAAWLYIATNEKAYLNDSITYYNNQSTQDSWSEYSWDSKGAGLHVLLYHITKDPVYATNAKTYFTQWLPGIGSNQTIRQTPRGLGYYENWGSLSYAANAVFLMLRHAKDLGYTDSYAKTLVNFAIQQINYILGDCGRSWVVGFGENSPLRPYHKSSYNSYIDYPMRGQNQSLVGDDFLNSFTLNRFILYGALEGGPAMDDSYFDDRTNYVYTEVTQDYNAAFTGALAGLVDYYGSKNFQPFSDCGLDLGWGHKNASKPPTWPDDDCYHTCNKNCSTSKKASSMPTGVEASGPGATSTPTSAATSLTQGLTLLSVSMITIALSLLL
;
A
#
# COMPACT_ATOMS: atom_id res chain seq x y z
N MET A 1 2.82 8.25 -34.46
CA MET A 1 1.49 7.81 -34.94
C MET A 1 1.04 6.68 -34.01
N GLY A 2 -0.06 6.74 -33.27
CA GLY A 2 -1.07 7.79 -33.16
C GLY A 2 -2.42 7.19 -32.75
N PHE A 3 -2.66 6.98 -31.46
CA PHE A 3 -3.93 6.52 -30.92
C PHE A 3 -4.25 7.22 -29.59
N VAL A 4 -5.02 8.30 -29.68
CA VAL A 4 -5.72 8.90 -28.53
C VAL A 4 -7.09 8.23 -28.47
N LYS A 5 -7.36 7.42 -27.43
CA LYS A 5 -8.71 6.91 -27.18
C LYS A 5 -9.49 7.90 -26.33
N ARG A 6 -10.71 8.20 -26.79
CA ARG A 6 -11.65 9.12 -26.14
C ARG A 6 -12.32 8.42 -24.95
N PHE A 7 -12.34 9.07 -23.79
CA PHE A 7 -13.39 8.82 -22.80
C PHE A 7 -14.61 9.67 -23.15
N GLY A 8 -15.81 9.07 -23.08
CA GLY A 8 -17.07 9.74 -23.37
C GLY A 8 -17.67 10.34 -22.10
N SER A 9 -17.76 11.66 -22.03
CA SER A 9 -18.39 12.35 -20.91
C SER A 9 -19.92 12.18 -20.94
N VAL A 10 -20.52 11.74 -19.83
CA VAL A 10 -21.95 11.91 -19.57
C VAL A 10 -22.13 13.25 -18.86
N ALA A 11 -22.85 14.18 -19.49
CA ALA A 11 -23.05 15.52 -18.95
C ALA A 11 -24.39 15.62 -18.20
N LEU A 12 -24.36 16.20 -16.99
CA LEU A 12 -25.54 16.76 -16.33
C LEU A 12 -25.46 18.29 -16.35
N LEU A 13 -26.59 18.95 -16.57
CA LEU A 13 -26.67 20.40 -16.79
C LEU A 13 -26.60 21.19 -15.49
N ALA A 14 -25.75 22.21 -15.45
CA ALA A 14 -25.76 23.26 -14.42
C ALA A 14 -26.18 24.61 -15.03
N THR A 15 -27.16 25.28 -14.43
CA THR A 15 -27.60 26.64 -14.84
C THR A 15 -27.11 27.70 -13.85
N CYS A 16 -26.41 28.71 -14.37
CA CYS A 16 -25.86 29.83 -13.59
C CYS A 16 -26.92 30.69 -12.89
N ALA A 17 -26.57 31.21 -11.72
CA ALA A 17 -27.12 32.46 -11.17
C ALA A 17 -25.97 33.30 -10.56
N THR A 18 -25.92 34.58 -10.90
CA THR A 18 -24.88 35.54 -10.47
C THR A 18 -25.39 36.46 -9.36
N MET A 19 -24.63 36.72 -8.29
CA MET A 19 -24.71 37.97 -7.51
C MET A 19 -23.38 38.42 -6.89
N VAL A 20 -22.98 39.62 -7.32
CA VAL A 20 -22.33 40.78 -6.63
C VAL A 20 -21.60 40.57 -5.29
N SER A 21 -20.38 41.11 -5.23
CA SER A 21 -19.50 41.18 -4.05
C SER A 21 -19.75 42.38 -3.12
N ALA A 22 -19.29 42.27 -1.87
CA ALA A 22 -18.96 43.42 -1.03
C ALA A 22 -17.71 43.11 -0.17
N GLN A 23 -16.68 43.95 -0.25
CA GLN A 23 -15.47 43.83 0.56
C GLN A 23 -15.65 44.53 1.91
N THR A 24 -15.07 43.99 2.98
CA THR A 24 -14.53 44.81 4.08
C THR A 24 -13.20 44.25 4.57
N THR A 25 -12.30 45.14 4.97
CA THR A 25 -10.90 44.85 5.31
C THR A 25 -10.67 44.91 6.81
N LYS A 26 -9.73 44.10 7.33
CA LYS A 26 -8.96 44.43 8.53
C LYS A 26 -7.65 43.64 8.58
N LYS A 27 -6.58 44.31 9.04
CA LYS A 27 -5.23 43.75 9.20
C LYS A 27 -5.16 42.84 10.44
N SER A 28 -4.31 41.83 10.38
CA SER A 28 -3.67 41.19 11.55
C SER A 28 -2.17 41.50 11.55
N ASP A 29 -1.59 41.65 12.72
CA ASP A 29 -0.15 41.86 12.95
C ASP A 29 0.52 40.50 13.25
N ASP A 30 1.79 40.34 12.85
CA ASP A 30 2.56 39.11 13.06
C ASP A 30 3.17 39.03 14.46
N SER A 31 3.13 37.83 15.10
CA SER A 31 4.32 37.12 15.64
C SER A 31 4.01 36.04 16.72
N ALA A 32 4.85 34.99 16.73
CA ALA A 32 5.32 34.18 17.87
C ALA A 32 4.82 32.71 18.10
N PRO A 33 5.67 31.83 18.71
CA PRO A 33 5.64 30.34 18.81
C PRO A 33 4.53 29.44 18.22
N VAL A 34 3.55 29.01 19.06
CA VAL A 34 3.74 27.88 20.01
C VAL A 34 3.10 26.51 19.62
N ASN A 35 3.83 25.40 19.86
CA ASN A 35 3.44 23.97 19.93
C ASN A 35 1.93 23.61 19.86
N ALA A 36 1.54 22.82 18.86
CA ALA A 36 0.18 22.27 18.71
C ALA A 36 0.04 20.86 19.33
N THR A 37 -0.45 20.78 20.57
CA THR A 37 -0.85 19.51 21.24
C THR A 37 -2.19 19.64 21.99
N GLY A 38 -3.13 20.40 21.41
CA GLY A 38 -4.45 20.64 22.01
C GLY A 38 -5.60 20.32 21.05
N PRO A 39 -6.75 19.83 21.54
CA PRO A 39 -7.92 19.60 20.71
C PRO A 39 -8.54 20.95 20.29
N TYR A 40 -8.60 21.19 18.98
CA TYR A 40 -9.09 22.45 18.42
C TYR A 40 -10.64 22.46 18.35
N TYR A 41 -11.27 23.14 19.30
CA TYR A 41 -12.71 23.42 19.30
C TYR A 41 -12.99 24.89 18.92
N GLY A 42 -12.87 25.22 17.64
CA GLY A 42 -13.21 26.54 17.07
C GLY A 42 -14.54 26.52 16.31
N PRO A 43 -15.41 27.55 16.43
CA PRO A 43 -16.67 27.60 15.71
C PRO A 43 -16.47 28.06 14.25
N TRP A 44 -16.33 27.12 13.33
CA TRP A 44 -16.26 27.41 11.90
C TRP A 44 -17.64 27.82 11.33
N GLN A 45 -17.90 29.13 11.27
CA GLN A 45 -18.95 29.66 10.41
C GLN A 45 -18.49 29.63 8.95
N VAL A 46 -18.68 28.50 8.27
CA VAL A 46 -18.55 28.41 6.81
C VAL A 46 -19.84 28.91 6.18
N ASN A 47 -19.75 29.98 5.38
CA ASN A 47 -20.90 30.50 4.65
C ASN A 47 -21.12 29.66 3.37
N ALA A 48 -22.36 29.25 3.11
CA ALA A 48 -22.65 28.09 2.26
C ALA A 48 -22.47 28.32 0.75
N THR A 49 -21.90 27.32 0.04
CA THR A 49 -22.46 26.64 -1.16
C THR A 49 -21.43 25.79 -1.93
N ILE A 50 -20.13 26.05 -1.81
CA ILE A 50 -19.01 25.29 -2.42
C ILE A 50 -17.80 25.39 -1.48
N ASP A 51 -16.98 24.35 -1.36
CA ASP A 51 -15.70 24.45 -0.65
C ASP A 51 -14.73 25.37 -1.41
N PRO A 52 -13.95 26.21 -0.71
CA PRO A 52 -13.01 27.09 -1.37
C PRO A 52 -11.93 26.27 -2.09
N LYS A 53 -11.56 26.68 -3.31
CA LYS A 53 -10.35 26.16 -3.97
C LYS A 53 -9.14 26.43 -3.08
N ILE A 54 -8.54 25.39 -2.52
CA ILE A 54 -7.35 25.49 -1.69
C ILE A 54 -6.14 25.47 -2.61
N THR A 55 -5.39 26.57 -2.60
CA THR A 55 -4.04 26.64 -3.16
C THR A 55 -3.08 26.67 -1.98
N PRO A 56 -2.25 25.63 -1.75
CA PRO A 56 -1.31 25.59 -0.64
C PRO A 56 -0.41 26.84 -0.62
N ASN A 57 -0.21 27.45 0.55
CA ASN A 57 0.46 28.75 0.66
C ASN A 57 1.99 28.67 0.82
N GLY A 58 2.55 27.46 0.86
CA GLY A 58 3.99 27.23 1.00
C GLY A 58 4.80 27.63 -0.24
N PRO A 59 6.14 27.70 -0.09
CA PRO A 59 7.04 28.24 -1.09
C PRO A 59 7.03 27.41 -2.39
N LEU A 60 7.12 28.10 -3.52
CA LEU A 60 7.32 27.47 -4.83
C LEU A 60 8.69 26.77 -4.89
N TYR A 61 8.75 25.66 -5.61
CA TYR A 61 9.98 24.91 -5.81
C TYR A 61 10.90 25.64 -6.80
N THR A 62 12.11 25.96 -6.34
CA THR A 62 13.11 26.73 -7.12
C THR A 62 14.14 25.86 -7.83
N GLY A 63 13.93 24.53 -7.87
CA GLY A 63 14.87 23.57 -8.46
C GLY A 63 15.98 23.08 -7.53
N ASN A 64 16.11 23.65 -6.33
CA ASN A 64 17.13 23.28 -5.34
C ASN A 64 16.47 22.99 -3.97
N TYR A 65 16.12 21.73 -3.71
CA TYR A 65 15.76 21.30 -2.35
C TYR A 65 17.02 20.96 -1.56
N VAL A 66 17.13 21.44 -0.33
CA VAL A 66 18.18 21.07 0.62
C VAL A 66 17.51 20.42 1.82
N ALA A 67 17.67 19.11 1.95
CA ALA A 67 17.13 18.36 3.08
C ALA A 67 17.68 18.91 4.41
N PRO A 68 16.82 19.10 5.43
CA PRO A 68 17.28 19.52 6.76
C PRO A 68 18.15 18.43 7.39
N THR A 69 19.10 18.84 8.24
CA THR A 69 20.02 17.93 8.95
C THR A 69 19.36 17.14 10.08
N THR A 70 18.16 17.52 10.48
CA THR A 70 17.27 16.82 11.41
C THR A 70 15.89 16.70 10.79
N ALA A 71 15.10 15.70 11.20
CA ALA A 71 13.72 15.56 10.74
C ALA A 71 12.90 16.82 11.06
N LYS A 72 12.14 17.32 10.09
CA LYS A 72 11.26 18.49 10.24
C LYS A 72 9.90 18.13 10.86
N TYR A 73 9.45 16.90 10.58
CA TYR A 73 8.17 16.35 11.02
C TYR A 73 8.40 15.11 11.87
N ASP A 74 7.47 14.82 12.78
CA ASP A 74 7.50 13.58 13.55
C ASP A 74 7.03 12.41 12.69
N TYR A 75 7.96 11.75 12.01
CA TYR A 75 7.64 10.59 11.18
C TYR A 75 7.12 9.39 12.00
N ALA A 76 7.38 9.32 13.32
CA ALA A 76 6.84 8.27 14.17
C ALA A 76 5.34 8.45 14.39
N GLU A 77 4.90 9.69 14.66
CA GLU A 77 3.48 10.05 14.73
C GLU A 77 2.73 9.69 13.43
N VAL A 78 3.33 9.96 12.28
CA VAL A 78 2.69 9.67 10.98
C VAL A 78 2.57 8.16 10.75
N ILE A 79 3.58 7.35 11.11
CA ILE A 79 3.52 5.89 10.99
C ILE A 79 2.43 5.32 11.90
N HIS A 80 2.36 5.75 13.17
CA HIS A 80 1.31 5.37 14.12
C HIS A 80 -0.08 5.64 13.57
N LYS A 81 -0.28 6.84 13.03
CA LYS A 81 -1.54 7.23 12.38
C LYS A 81 -1.80 6.41 11.12
N SER A 82 -0.79 6.11 10.30
CA SER A 82 -0.97 5.26 9.12
C SER A 82 -1.47 3.86 9.48
N TYR A 83 -1.04 3.29 10.61
CA TYR A 83 -1.61 2.03 11.11
C TYR A 83 -3.04 2.19 11.65
N LEU A 84 -3.41 3.34 12.25
CA LEU A 84 -4.81 3.63 12.59
C LEU A 84 -5.72 3.65 11.35
N PHE A 85 -5.21 4.09 10.19
CA PHE A 85 -5.92 3.94 8.91
C PHE A 85 -6.07 2.46 8.49
N TYR A 86 -5.03 1.62 8.62
CA TYR A 86 -5.22 0.19 8.39
C TYR A 86 -6.24 -0.44 9.35
N HIS A 87 -6.26 -0.04 10.63
CA HIS A 87 -7.35 -0.39 11.56
C HIS A 87 -8.73 0.04 11.04
N SER A 88 -8.86 1.23 10.45
CA SER A 88 -10.14 1.67 9.87
C SER A 88 -10.55 0.92 8.60
N GLN A 89 -9.63 0.24 7.91
CA GLN A 89 -9.95 -0.61 6.76
C GLN A 89 -10.28 -2.06 7.13
N ARG A 90 -10.09 -2.51 8.39
CA ARG A 90 -10.29 -3.93 8.76
C ARG A 90 -11.75 -4.39 8.55
N SER A 91 -11.92 -5.52 7.90
CA SER A 91 -13.19 -6.22 7.68
C SER A 91 -13.27 -7.47 8.55
N GLY A 92 -14.47 -7.90 8.95
CA GLY A 92 -14.65 -9.14 9.71
C GLY A 92 -14.81 -8.90 11.21
N LYS A 93 -14.66 -9.96 12.00
CA LYS A 93 -14.68 -9.85 13.47
C LYS A 93 -13.37 -9.25 13.98
N LEU A 94 -13.42 -8.06 14.57
CA LEU A 94 -12.24 -7.38 15.09
C LEU A 94 -11.68 -8.11 16.32
N PRO A 95 -10.34 -8.20 16.50
CA PRO A 95 -9.74 -8.83 17.67
C PRO A 95 -9.96 -7.98 18.92
N TYR A 96 -10.03 -6.66 18.72
CA TYR A 96 -10.39 -5.63 19.67
C TYR A 96 -10.90 -4.40 18.89
N GLN A 97 -11.79 -3.62 19.51
CA GLN A 97 -12.33 -2.41 18.90
C GLN A 97 -11.38 -1.22 19.22
N ARG A 98 -10.39 -0.93 18.37
CA ARG A 98 -9.46 0.21 18.60
C ARG A 98 -10.14 1.57 18.38
N LEU A 99 -10.93 1.66 17.30
CA LEU A 99 -11.70 2.84 16.90
C LEU A 99 -13.16 2.68 17.33
N ALA A 100 -13.72 3.65 18.05
CA ALA A 100 -15.08 3.58 18.59
C ALA A 100 -16.18 3.47 17.52
N TRP A 101 -15.86 3.87 16.29
CA TRP A 101 -16.73 3.97 15.13
C TRP A 101 -16.54 2.85 14.11
N ARG A 102 -15.63 1.91 14.38
CA ARG A 102 -15.51 0.62 13.68
C ARG A 102 -16.01 -0.51 14.58
N GLY A 103 -16.47 -1.61 14.00
CA GLY A 103 -16.90 -2.80 14.71
C GLY A 103 -16.81 -4.04 13.84
N ASP A 104 -17.36 -5.15 14.34
CA ASP A 104 -17.46 -6.40 13.58
C ASP A 104 -18.35 -6.20 12.34
N SER A 105 -17.89 -6.65 11.18
CA SER A 105 -18.60 -6.54 9.90
C SER A 105 -18.42 -7.80 9.04
N CYS A 106 -19.04 -7.86 7.86
CA CYS A 106 -18.82 -8.97 6.91
C CYS A 106 -19.22 -10.35 7.47
N PHE A 107 -20.24 -10.43 8.33
CA PHE A 107 -20.65 -11.64 9.05
C PHE A 107 -21.15 -12.76 8.11
N LYS A 108 -21.56 -12.39 6.89
CA LYS A 108 -22.01 -13.32 5.84
C LYS A 108 -20.98 -13.52 4.71
N CYS A 109 -19.75 -13.04 4.90
CA CYS A 109 -18.67 -13.16 3.92
C CYS A 109 -18.06 -14.56 3.99
N THR A 110 -18.75 -15.53 3.41
CA THR A 110 -18.32 -16.92 3.29
C THR A 110 -18.19 -17.31 1.83
N GLY A 111 -17.12 -18.01 1.47
CA GLY A 111 -16.94 -18.49 0.10
C GLY A 111 -17.72 -19.76 -0.23
N SER A 112 -17.73 -20.10 -1.52
CA SER A 112 -18.39 -21.28 -2.09
C SER A 112 -17.81 -22.62 -1.65
N TYR A 113 -16.61 -22.63 -1.04
CA TYR A 113 -15.95 -23.82 -0.49
C TYR A 113 -16.09 -23.90 1.03
N GLY A 114 -16.86 -22.99 1.65
CA GLY A 114 -17.08 -22.91 3.09
C GLY A 114 -16.01 -22.14 3.86
N GLU A 115 -15.13 -21.44 3.16
CA GLU A 115 -14.06 -20.62 3.72
C GLU A 115 -14.58 -19.29 4.31
N ASP A 116 -13.96 -18.83 5.40
CA ASP A 116 -14.27 -17.57 6.06
C ASP A 116 -13.54 -16.40 5.38
N LEU A 117 -14.28 -15.60 4.63
CA LEU A 117 -13.79 -14.42 3.89
C LEU A 117 -14.13 -13.11 4.61
N SER A 118 -14.50 -13.17 5.90
CA SER A 118 -14.86 -11.98 6.68
C SER A 118 -13.66 -11.08 6.96
N GLY A 119 -12.49 -11.65 7.28
CA GLY A 119 -11.25 -10.93 7.63
C GLY A 119 -10.61 -10.08 6.50
N GLY A 120 -9.41 -9.54 6.73
CA GLY A 120 -8.68 -8.74 5.74
C GLY A 120 -9.17 -7.28 5.66
N TYR A 121 -8.92 -6.59 4.55
CA TYR A 121 -9.12 -5.14 4.44
C TYR A 121 -10.09 -4.73 3.33
N TYR A 122 -10.98 -3.77 3.63
CA TYR A 122 -11.89 -3.11 2.69
C TYR A 122 -11.17 -2.04 1.85
N GLU A 123 -11.36 -2.09 0.54
CA GLU A 123 -10.69 -1.20 -0.39
C GLU A 123 -11.36 0.19 -0.43
N ALA A 124 -10.51 1.23 -0.44
CA ALA A 124 -10.82 2.65 -0.28
C ALA A 124 -12.03 2.95 0.62
N ALA A 125 -13.05 3.58 0.06
CA ALA A 125 -14.28 3.95 0.73
C ALA A 125 -15.35 2.85 0.69
N ASN A 126 -15.16 1.80 -0.11
CA ASN A 126 -16.16 0.78 -0.41
C ASN A 126 -15.97 -0.46 0.50
N THR A 127 -16.72 -1.53 0.21
CA THR A 127 -16.67 -2.78 0.99
C THR A 127 -16.17 -3.99 0.19
N MET A 128 -15.57 -3.75 -0.97
CA MET A 128 -14.91 -4.76 -1.80
C MET A 128 -13.57 -5.19 -1.18
N LYS A 129 -13.10 -6.36 -1.62
CA LYS A 129 -11.71 -6.82 -1.47
C LYS A 129 -11.23 -7.30 -2.83
N TRP A 130 -10.44 -6.48 -3.52
CA TRP A 130 -9.89 -6.81 -4.85
C TRP A 130 -8.54 -7.51 -4.69
N GLY A 131 -8.37 -8.69 -5.31
CA GLY A 131 -7.24 -9.58 -5.02
C GLY A 131 -5.87 -9.01 -5.35
N LEU A 132 -5.72 -8.28 -6.46
CA LEU A 132 -4.43 -7.72 -6.88
C LEU A 132 -3.91 -6.60 -5.94
N PRO A 133 -4.64 -5.49 -5.70
CA PRO A 133 -4.19 -4.46 -4.77
C PRO A 133 -4.11 -4.97 -3.32
N LEU A 134 -5.01 -5.87 -2.89
CA LEU A 134 -4.91 -6.48 -1.55
C LEU A 134 -3.64 -7.33 -1.41
N GLY A 135 -3.25 -8.09 -2.43
CA GLY A 135 -1.95 -8.76 -2.45
C GLY A 135 -0.81 -7.75 -2.29
N PHE A 136 -0.79 -6.71 -3.13
CA PHE A 136 0.26 -5.70 -3.13
C PHE A 136 0.44 -5.01 -1.77
N ILE A 137 -0.63 -4.56 -1.11
CA ILE A 137 -0.48 -3.87 0.17
C ILE A 137 0.04 -4.79 1.26
N ILE A 138 -0.29 -6.08 1.23
CA ILE A 138 0.24 -7.05 2.19
C ILE A 138 1.73 -7.30 1.93
N THR A 139 2.14 -7.45 0.67
CA THR A 139 3.57 -7.54 0.30
C THR A 139 4.33 -6.29 0.70
N GLN A 140 3.77 -5.10 0.43
CA GLN A 140 4.41 -3.82 0.70
C GLN A 140 4.51 -3.53 2.21
N LEU A 141 3.48 -3.83 3.01
CA LEU A 141 3.56 -3.75 4.48
C LEU A 141 4.62 -4.70 5.03
N ALA A 142 4.74 -5.92 4.49
CA ALA A 142 5.81 -6.84 4.87
C ALA A 142 7.20 -6.33 4.42
N PHE A 143 7.30 -5.75 3.23
CA PHE A 143 8.52 -5.15 2.69
C PHE A 143 8.99 -3.97 3.54
N ASN A 144 8.08 -3.12 4.03
CA ASN A 144 8.40 -2.00 4.93
C ASN A 144 9.17 -2.48 6.18
N LEU A 145 8.63 -3.50 6.86
CA LEU A 145 9.19 -4.09 8.08
C LEU A 145 10.51 -4.82 7.81
N TRP A 146 10.60 -5.53 6.68
CA TRP A 146 11.84 -6.16 6.23
C TRP A 146 12.94 -5.13 5.88
N ALA A 147 12.56 -4.00 5.28
CA ALA A 147 13.47 -2.98 4.81
C ALA A 147 14.07 -2.11 5.93
N PHE A 148 13.24 -1.72 6.91
CA PHE A 148 13.60 -0.77 7.96
C PHE A 148 13.22 -1.25 9.37
N PRO A 149 13.57 -2.49 9.77
CA PRO A 149 13.08 -3.08 11.01
C PRO A 149 13.49 -2.29 12.26
N ASP A 150 14.71 -1.76 12.26
CA ASP A 150 15.26 -1.07 13.42
C ASP A 150 14.64 0.33 13.59
N ALA A 151 14.06 0.91 12.53
CA ALA A 151 13.19 2.07 12.61
C ALA A 151 11.89 1.73 13.36
N TYR A 152 11.14 0.74 12.87
CA TYR A 152 9.88 0.27 13.48
C TYR A 152 10.05 -0.12 14.96
N VAL A 153 11.16 -0.79 15.31
CA VAL A 153 11.46 -1.17 16.71
C VAL A 153 11.73 0.06 17.59
N ALA A 154 12.49 1.05 17.09
CA ALA A 154 12.83 2.25 17.86
C ALA A 154 11.60 3.12 18.19
N ILE A 155 10.62 3.17 17.27
CA ILE A 155 9.37 3.92 17.43
C ILE A 155 8.21 3.08 18.00
N ASN A 156 8.48 1.84 18.43
CA ASN A 156 7.51 0.90 18.99
C ASN A 156 6.43 0.33 18.03
N GLU A 157 6.56 0.55 16.73
CA GLU A 157 5.58 0.13 15.70
C GLU A 157 5.79 -1.28 15.16
N TRP A 158 6.84 -2.00 15.60
CA TRP A 158 7.16 -3.34 15.09
C TRP A 158 6.02 -4.34 15.26
N ASN A 159 5.35 -4.34 16.41
CA ASN A 159 4.27 -5.28 16.71
C ASN A 159 2.98 -4.94 15.95
N GLU A 160 2.62 -3.66 15.83
CA GLU A 160 1.47 -3.23 15.03
C GLU A 160 1.68 -3.56 13.56
N GLY A 161 2.88 -3.30 13.01
CA GLY A 161 3.20 -3.69 11.64
C GLY A 161 3.08 -5.19 11.41
N LEU A 162 3.54 -6.04 12.35
CA LEU A 162 3.31 -7.48 12.28
C LEU A 162 1.83 -7.83 12.35
N GLU A 163 1.04 -7.17 13.21
CA GLU A 163 -0.41 -7.40 13.29
C GLU A 163 -1.11 -7.02 11.97
N ALA A 164 -0.73 -5.89 11.36
CA ALA A 164 -1.28 -5.43 10.09
C ALA A 164 -0.96 -6.38 8.92
N VAL A 165 0.28 -6.89 8.83
CA VAL A 165 0.63 -7.93 7.84
C VAL A 165 -0.16 -9.21 8.11
N LYS A 166 -0.23 -9.65 9.37
CA LYS A 166 -0.95 -10.88 9.76
C LYS A 166 -2.43 -10.82 9.40
N TRP A 167 -3.07 -9.67 9.63
CA TRP A 167 -4.48 -9.45 9.33
C TRP A 167 -4.81 -9.67 7.86
N GLY A 168 -3.93 -9.19 6.98
CA GLY A 168 -4.02 -9.46 5.55
C GLY A 168 -3.74 -10.92 5.21
N THR A 169 -2.65 -11.50 5.73
CA THR A 169 -2.28 -12.88 5.37
C THR A 169 -3.23 -13.94 5.94
N ASP A 170 -3.90 -13.70 7.05
CA ASP A 170 -4.99 -14.57 7.54
C ASP A 170 -6.14 -14.65 6.52
N TYR A 171 -6.53 -13.51 5.92
CA TYR A 171 -7.49 -13.51 4.82
C TYR A 171 -6.95 -14.25 3.59
N LEU A 172 -5.68 -14.02 3.20
CA LEU A 172 -5.10 -14.71 2.04
C LEU A 172 -5.02 -16.24 2.23
N ILE A 173 -4.80 -16.73 3.46
CA ILE A 173 -4.86 -18.17 3.80
C ILE A 173 -6.28 -18.69 3.56
N ASN A 174 -7.30 -18.03 4.12
CA ASN A 174 -8.70 -18.46 3.96
C ASN A 174 -9.16 -18.38 2.50
N ALA A 175 -8.72 -17.34 1.76
CA ALA A 175 -8.97 -17.14 0.34
C ALA A 175 -8.35 -18.21 -0.57
N HIS A 176 -7.52 -19.13 -0.02
CA HIS A 176 -6.86 -20.22 -0.74
C HIS A 176 -7.36 -21.60 -0.27
N PRO A 177 -8.63 -21.98 -0.55
CA PRO A 177 -9.22 -23.21 -0.04
C PRO A 177 -8.67 -24.51 -0.66
N GLN A 178 -8.09 -24.47 -1.87
CA GLN A 178 -7.50 -25.63 -2.57
C GLN A 178 -6.37 -25.17 -3.51
N ASP A 179 -5.41 -26.05 -3.82
CA ASP A 179 -4.16 -25.72 -4.54
C ASP A 179 -4.27 -24.86 -5.82
N TYR A 180 -5.39 -24.97 -6.53
CA TYR A 180 -5.66 -24.21 -7.76
C TYR A 180 -6.98 -23.43 -7.69
N ILE A 181 -7.38 -23.00 -6.50
CA ILE A 181 -8.60 -22.22 -6.25
C ILE A 181 -8.25 -21.08 -5.30
N PHE A 182 -8.41 -19.85 -5.77
CA PHE A 182 -8.09 -18.66 -5.01
C PHE A 182 -9.16 -17.57 -5.19
N VAL A 183 -9.56 -16.87 -4.13
CA VAL A 183 -10.51 -15.76 -4.22
C VAL A 183 -9.82 -14.52 -4.82
N GLY A 184 -10.13 -14.21 -6.07
CA GLY A 184 -9.59 -13.04 -6.77
C GLY A 184 -10.36 -11.75 -6.51
N GLN A 185 -11.60 -11.84 -6.04
CA GLN A 185 -12.44 -10.70 -5.65
C GLN A 185 -13.49 -11.16 -4.63
N LEU A 186 -13.70 -10.37 -3.59
CA LEU A 186 -14.88 -10.46 -2.73
C LEU A 186 -15.69 -9.16 -2.84
N GLY A 187 -16.99 -9.30 -3.11
CA GLY A 187 -17.91 -8.18 -3.29
C GLY A 187 -18.43 -8.05 -4.73
N THR A 188 -19.45 -7.22 -4.88
CA THR A 188 -20.12 -6.92 -6.14
C THR A 188 -20.07 -5.43 -6.39
N SER A 189 -19.26 -4.95 -7.34
CA SER A 189 -19.21 -3.51 -7.64
C SER A 189 -20.53 -3.02 -8.25
N ALA A 190 -21.08 -3.71 -9.26
CA ALA A 190 -22.35 -3.34 -9.91
C ALA A 190 -23.10 -4.54 -10.53
N VAL A 191 -24.41 -4.40 -10.70
CA VAL A 191 -25.29 -5.30 -11.45
C VAL A 191 -26.16 -4.48 -12.42
N GLY A 192 -25.94 -4.66 -13.72
CA GLY A 192 -26.61 -3.84 -14.75
C GLY A 192 -26.15 -2.38 -14.65
N THR A 193 -27.08 -1.48 -14.32
CA THR A 193 -26.79 -0.04 -14.06
C THR A 193 -26.89 0.32 -12.58
N THR A 194 -26.91 -0.66 -11.67
CA THR A 194 -27.02 -0.43 -10.23
C THR A 194 -25.72 -0.82 -9.55
N ASP A 195 -25.03 0.16 -8.97
CA ASP A 195 -23.88 -0.09 -8.11
C ASP A 195 -24.34 -0.75 -6.80
N VAL A 196 -23.58 -1.74 -6.33
CA VAL A 196 -23.91 -2.54 -5.14
C VAL A 196 -22.97 -2.15 -3.98
N ASP A 197 -21.72 -2.62 -3.94
CA ASP A 197 -20.74 -2.18 -2.94
C ASP A 197 -20.39 -0.68 -3.10
N PHE A 198 -20.30 -0.20 -4.34
CA PHE A 198 -20.02 1.21 -4.62
C PHE A 198 -21.25 2.10 -4.31
N GLY A 199 -22.46 1.56 -4.52
CA GLY A 199 -23.74 2.21 -4.23
C GLY A 199 -24.18 2.13 -2.76
N TYR A 200 -23.46 1.41 -1.90
CA TYR A 200 -23.71 1.41 -0.46
C TYR A 200 -22.98 2.58 0.21
N PHE A 201 -23.69 3.48 0.90
CA PHE A 201 -23.16 4.72 1.51
C PHE A 201 -23.17 4.73 3.05
N GLY A 202 -23.22 3.56 3.69
CA GLY A 202 -23.17 3.39 5.15
C GLY A 202 -21.81 2.90 5.68
N PRO A 203 -21.69 2.72 7.01
CA PRO A 203 -20.56 2.03 7.64
C PRO A 203 -20.64 0.51 7.39
N PRO A 204 -19.51 -0.21 7.25
CA PRO A 204 -19.51 -1.62 6.86
C PRO A 204 -20.26 -2.56 7.83
N GLU A 205 -20.38 -2.18 9.09
CA GLU A 205 -21.08 -2.91 10.16
C GLU A 205 -22.60 -3.04 9.93
N GLU A 206 -23.19 -2.27 9.01
CA GLU A 206 -24.61 -2.38 8.62
C GLU A 206 -24.81 -2.77 7.14
N TYR A 207 -23.76 -3.20 6.44
CA TYR A 207 -23.83 -3.54 5.00
C TYR A 207 -24.93 -4.58 4.71
N GLU A 208 -24.98 -5.67 5.48
CA GLU A 208 -25.92 -6.78 5.23
C GLU A 208 -27.40 -6.42 5.46
N MET A 209 -27.69 -5.23 6.01
CA MET A 209 -29.04 -4.71 6.22
C MET A 209 -29.48 -3.76 5.10
N TRP A 210 -28.54 -3.05 4.48
CA TRP A 210 -28.81 -1.87 3.67
C TRP A 210 -28.14 -1.85 2.28
N VAL A 211 -27.36 -2.87 1.93
CA VAL A 211 -26.75 -3.01 0.62
C VAL A 211 -27.79 -2.94 -0.52
N PRO A 212 -27.52 -2.22 -1.62
CA PRO A 212 -28.38 -2.21 -2.80
C PRO A 212 -28.72 -3.62 -3.29
N LEU A 213 -29.96 -3.80 -3.74
CA LEU A 213 -30.51 -5.08 -4.24
C LEU A 213 -30.50 -6.26 -3.23
N GLY A 214 -30.02 -6.08 -1.99
CA GLY A 214 -29.85 -7.16 -1.01
C GLY A 214 -28.75 -8.16 -1.38
N ILE A 215 -27.84 -7.80 -2.29
CA ILE A 215 -26.77 -8.67 -2.78
C ILE A 215 -25.60 -8.62 -1.79
N MET A 216 -25.39 -9.70 -1.04
CA MET A 216 -24.25 -9.84 -0.13
C MET A 216 -22.92 -9.96 -0.91
N HIS A 217 -21.81 -9.77 -0.20
CA HIS A 217 -20.46 -10.00 -0.74
C HIS A 217 -20.34 -11.37 -1.44
N THR A 218 -20.04 -11.35 -2.73
CA THR A 218 -19.90 -12.56 -3.55
C THR A 218 -18.43 -12.81 -3.86
N ALA A 219 -17.97 -14.05 -3.70
CA ALA A 219 -16.60 -14.44 -4.03
C ALA A 219 -16.47 -14.84 -5.51
N LEU A 220 -15.51 -14.27 -6.22
CA LEU A 220 -15.08 -14.70 -7.56
C LEU A 220 -13.72 -15.40 -7.46
N TYR A 221 -13.58 -16.51 -8.18
CA TYR A 221 -12.44 -17.41 -8.06
C TYR A 221 -11.54 -17.37 -9.27
N VAL A 222 -10.23 -17.32 -9.01
CA VAL A 222 -9.18 -17.70 -9.95
C VAL A 222 -9.08 -19.22 -9.95
N THR A 223 -9.15 -19.85 -11.13
CA THR A 223 -9.10 -21.31 -11.33
C THR A 223 -8.26 -21.65 -12.57
N PRO A 224 -7.90 -22.92 -12.86
CA PRO A 224 -7.21 -23.29 -14.09
C PRO A 224 -7.98 -22.92 -15.39
N GLN A 225 -9.30 -22.83 -15.32
CA GLN A 225 -10.16 -22.42 -16.43
C GLN A 225 -10.33 -20.90 -16.51
N GLU A 226 -10.11 -20.21 -15.39
CA GLU A 226 -10.26 -18.77 -15.20
C GLU A 226 -9.01 -18.18 -14.52
N PRO A 227 -7.82 -18.29 -15.16
CA PRO A 227 -6.54 -17.98 -14.52
C PRO A 227 -6.27 -16.48 -14.38
N SER A 228 -5.49 -16.15 -13.35
CA SER A 228 -4.86 -14.86 -13.12
C SER A 228 -3.53 -15.07 -12.41
N SER A 229 -2.45 -14.92 -13.15
CA SER A 229 -1.07 -15.02 -12.65
C SER A 229 -0.66 -13.80 -11.85
N GLU A 230 -1.25 -12.64 -12.12
CA GLU A 230 -1.05 -11.39 -11.38
C GLU A 230 -1.62 -11.50 -9.96
N ILE A 231 -2.88 -11.94 -9.78
CA ILE A 231 -3.47 -12.10 -8.44
C ILE A 231 -2.77 -13.22 -7.65
N THR A 232 -2.54 -14.38 -8.29
CA THR A 232 -1.92 -15.53 -7.60
C THR A 232 -0.42 -15.33 -7.34
N GLY A 233 0.28 -14.65 -8.26
CA GLY A 233 1.67 -14.23 -8.09
C GLY A 233 1.82 -13.20 -6.97
N GLU A 234 1.06 -12.11 -6.96
CA GLU A 234 1.18 -11.11 -5.90
C GLU A 234 0.77 -11.67 -4.53
N SER A 235 -0.26 -12.53 -4.47
CA SER A 235 -0.64 -13.23 -3.23
C SER A 235 0.45 -14.20 -2.75
N ALA A 236 1.18 -14.85 -3.67
CA ALA A 236 2.36 -15.65 -3.34
C ALA A 236 3.52 -14.79 -2.81
N ALA A 237 3.75 -13.62 -3.40
CA ALA A 237 4.75 -12.64 -2.94
C ALA A 237 4.42 -12.15 -1.51
N ALA A 238 3.16 -11.78 -1.25
CA ALA A 238 2.67 -11.34 0.04
C ALA A 238 2.94 -12.37 1.15
N MET A 239 2.55 -13.63 0.90
CA MET A 239 2.77 -14.71 1.86
C MET A 239 4.26 -15.05 2.03
N ALA A 240 5.07 -15.00 0.96
CA ALA A 240 6.51 -15.22 1.07
C ALA A 240 7.19 -14.12 1.91
N ALA A 241 6.92 -12.84 1.61
CA ALA A 241 7.45 -11.70 2.35
C ALA A 241 7.05 -11.75 3.83
N ALA A 242 5.78 -12.02 4.12
CA ALA A 242 5.29 -12.18 5.50
C ALA A 242 5.95 -13.37 6.22
N SER A 243 6.20 -14.50 5.54
CA SER A 243 6.85 -15.67 6.16
C SER A 243 8.25 -15.36 6.71
N VAL A 244 8.97 -14.41 6.10
CA VAL A 244 10.29 -13.94 6.57
C VAL A 244 10.17 -13.27 7.95
N LEU A 245 9.13 -12.45 8.15
CA LEU A 245 8.92 -11.68 9.37
C LEU A 245 8.51 -12.56 10.56
N PHE A 246 7.69 -13.59 10.31
CA PHE A 246 7.20 -14.51 11.35
C PHE A 246 8.15 -15.68 11.63
N LYS A 247 9.23 -15.86 10.86
CA LYS A 247 10.12 -17.03 10.93
C LYS A 247 10.63 -17.34 12.34
N ASP A 248 11.02 -16.32 13.09
CA ASP A 248 11.59 -16.47 14.44
C ASP A 248 10.53 -16.39 15.55
N THR A 249 9.45 -15.63 15.35
CA THR A 249 8.43 -15.34 16.38
C THR A 249 7.26 -16.30 16.34
N ASN A 250 6.93 -16.83 15.17
CA ASN A 250 5.87 -17.81 14.93
C ASN A 250 6.25 -18.73 13.75
N PRO A 251 7.24 -19.62 13.91
CA PRO A 251 7.75 -20.49 12.83
C PRO A 251 6.68 -21.39 12.22
N ALA A 252 5.66 -21.79 12.99
CA ALA A 252 4.54 -22.59 12.48
C ALA A 252 3.69 -21.79 11.49
N TYR A 253 3.34 -20.54 11.81
CA TYR A 253 2.62 -19.66 10.89
C TYR A 253 3.45 -19.29 9.67
N ALA A 254 4.75 -19.02 9.85
CA ALA A 254 5.68 -18.79 8.74
C ALA A 254 5.74 -19.99 7.77
N ALA A 255 5.73 -21.23 8.29
CA ALA A 255 5.66 -22.43 7.47
C ALA A 255 4.33 -22.57 6.71
N THR A 256 3.20 -22.24 7.34
CA THR A 256 1.88 -22.19 6.67
C THR A 256 1.88 -21.19 5.52
N LEU A 257 2.31 -19.94 5.77
CA LEU A 257 2.42 -18.90 4.74
C LEU A 257 3.30 -19.34 3.58
N LEU A 258 4.48 -19.90 3.87
CA LEU A 258 5.40 -20.37 2.85
C LEU A 258 4.82 -21.54 2.04
N ASN A 259 4.02 -22.42 2.65
CA ASN A 259 3.35 -23.50 1.94
C ASN A 259 2.32 -22.95 0.92
N HIS A 260 1.39 -22.09 1.37
CA HIS A 260 0.42 -21.48 0.46
C HIS A 260 1.10 -20.62 -0.62
N SER A 261 2.17 -19.89 -0.28
CA SER A 261 2.97 -19.11 -1.22
C SER A 261 3.54 -19.97 -2.37
N ARG A 262 4.17 -21.11 -2.06
CA ARG A 262 4.72 -22.01 -3.08
C ARG A 262 3.64 -22.57 -4.01
N VAL A 263 2.48 -22.89 -3.44
CA VAL A 263 1.34 -23.45 -4.19
C VAL A 263 0.73 -22.39 -5.11
N LEU A 264 0.49 -21.16 -4.63
CA LEU A 264 0.02 -20.04 -5.46
C LEU A 264 1.03 -19.63 -6.54
N TYR A 265 2.33 -19.64 -6.22
CA TYR A 265 3.39 -19.41 -7.20
C TYR A 265 3.41 -20.49 -8.29
N ASN A 266 3.24 -21.76 -7.90
CA ASN A 266 3.12 -22.85 -8.86
C ASN A 266 1.85 -22.73 -9.72
N PHE A 267 0.73 -22.31 -9.13
CA PHE A 267 -0.51 -21.99 -9.87
C PHE A 267 -0.26 -20.91 -10.91
N ALA A 268 0.28 -19.75 -10.52
CA ALA A 268 0.59 -18.62 -11.40
C ALA A 268 1.43 -18.99 -12.63
N LYS A 269 2.35 -19.96 -12.48
CA LYS A 269 3.21 -20.48 -13.56
C LYS A 269 2.60 -21.62 -14.37
N THR A 270 1.82 -22.51 -13.74
CA THR A 270 1.23 -23.69 -14.39
C THR A 270 0.05 -23.32 -15.28
N TYR A 271 -0.74 -22.33 -14.84
CA TYR A 271 -1.92 -21.84 -15.55
C TYR A 271 -1.77 -20.34 -15.84
N PRO A 272 -0.87 -19.94 -16.76
CA PRO A 272 -0.61 -18.53 -17.03
C PRO A 272 -1.81 -17.84 -17.69
N GLY A 273 -2.21 -16.69 -17.15
CA GLY A 273 -3.33 -15.92 -17.68
C GLY A 273 -3.58 -14.62 -16.91
N THR A 274 -4.55 -13.83 -17.36
CA THR A 274 -4.93 -12.55 -16.75
C THR A 274 -6.44 -12.41 -16.61
N TYR A 275 -6.90 -11.85 -15.49
CA TYR A 275 -8.33 -11.57 -15.28
C TYR A 275 -8.87 -10.53 -16.26
N ASN A 276 -8.01 -9.72 -16.88
CA ASN A 276 -8.40 -8.79 -17.95
C ASN A 276 -9.12 -9.47 -19.13
N ASN A 277 -8.89 -10.77 -19.33
CA ASN A 277 -9.53 -11.54 -20.40
C ASN A 277 -10.75 -12.34 -19.91
N ASN A 278 -11.08 -12.28 -18.63
CA ASN A 278 -12.20 -12.99 -18.02
C ASN A 278 -13.39 -12.04 -17.79
N THR A 279 -14.54 -12.37 -18.40
CA THR A 279 -15.77 -11.56 -18.29
C THR A 279 -16.37 -11.54 -16.89
N LYS A 280 -16.08 -12.52 -16.02
CA LYS A 280 -16.50 -12.47 -14.61
C LYS A 280 -15.77 -11.38 -13.82
N PHE A 281 -14.52 -11.10 -14.17
CA PHE A 281 -13.69 -10.06 -13.56
C PHE A 281 -13.73 -8.74 -14.35
N ALA A 282 -14.78 -8.50 -15.15
CA ALA A 282 -14.91 -7.29 -15.95
C ALA A 282 -14.85 -6.00 -15.12
N LEU A 283 -15.43 -6.00 -13.91
CA LEU A 283 -15.37 -4.86 -12.99
C LEU A 283 -14.00 -4.75 -12.30
N ALA A 284 -13.34 -5.86 -11.98
CA ALA A 284 -11.96 -5.81 -11.48
C ALA A 284 -11.04 -5.17 -12.52
N LYS A 285 -11.18 -5.53 -13.80
CA LYS A 285 -10.48 -4.89 -14.93
C LYS A 285 -10.80 -3.40 -15.10
N GLU A 286 -12.00 -2.97 -14.75
CA GLU A 286 -12.43 -1.57 -14.90
C GLU A 286 -11.77 -0.67 -13.87
N TRP A 287 -11.74 -1.11 -12.60
CA TRP A 287 -11.15 -0.35 -11.48
C TRP A 287 -9.65 -0.57 -11.30
N TYR A 288 -9.21 -1.81 -11.51
CA TYR A 288 -7.84 -2.26 -11.40
C TYR A 288 -7.44 -3.01 -12.69
N PRO A 289 -7.17 -2.33 -13.82
CA PRO A 289 -6.64 -2.99 -15.01
C PRO A 289 -5.22 -3.51 -14.76
N SER A 290 -4.96 -4.80 -15.02
CA SER A 290 -3.59 -5.33 -14.99
C SER A 290 -2.83 -4.95 -16.28
N SER A 291 -1.62 -4.41 -16.21
CA SER A 291 -0.80 -4.17 -17.42
C SER A 291 -0.19 -5.47 -17.95
N GLN A 292 0.21 -6.36 -17.04
CA GLN A 292 0.86 -7.65 -17.31
C GLN A 292 0.87 -8.52 -16.04
N PHE A 293 1.47 -9.72 -16.10
CA PHE A 293 1.58 -10.63 -14.94
C PHE A 293 3.00 -11.19 -14.71
N GLN A 294 3.95 -10.87 -15.60
CA GLN A 294 5.27 -11.47 -15.59
C GLN A 294 6.14 -10.92 -14.46
N ASP A 295 5.92 -9.66 -14.08
CA ASP A 295 6.59 -9.04 -12.94
C ASP A 295 6.08 -9.55 -11.60
N GLU A 296 4.79 -9.90 -11.43
CA GLU A 296 4.31 -10.61 -10.23
C GLU A 296 4.96 -11.98 -10.08
N ILE A 297 5.14 -12.73 -11.18
CA ILE A 297 5.84 -14.01 -11.13
C ILE A 297 7.32 -13.79 -10.77
N ALA A 298 7.99 -12.78 -11.35
CA ALA A 298 9.37 -12.45 -10.99
C ALA A 298 9.50 -12.00 -9.51
N TRP A 299 8.52 -11.23 -9.03
CA TRP A 299 8.44 -10.65 -7.69
C TRP A 299 8.16 -11.70 -6.62
N ALA A 300 7.18 -12.57 -6.85
CA ALA A 300 6.92 -13.74 -6.02
C ALA A 300 8.15 -14.66 -5.93
N ALA A 301 8.86 -14.86 -7.05
CA ALA A 301 10.09 -15.64 -7.07
C ALA A 301 11.22 -14.96 -6.27
N ALA A 302 11.35 -13.64 -6.32
CA ALA A 302 12.33 -12.91 -5.50
C ALA A 302 12.05 -13.06 -4.00
N TRP A 303 10.78 -12.90 -3.59
CA TRP A 303 10.37 -13.09 -2.19
C TRP A 303 10.48 -14.54 -1.71
N LEU A 304 10.11 -15.51 -2.55
CA LEU A 304 10.33 -16.93 -2.27
C LEU A 304 11.83 -17.24 -2.11
N TYR A 305 12.71 -16.65 -2.93
CA TYR A 305 14.15 -16.78 -2.71
C TYR A 305 14.60 -16.20 -1.36
N ILE A 306 14.13 -15.01 -0.98
CA ILE A 306 14.45 -14.40 0.33
C ILE A 306 13.98 -15.28 1.50
N ALA A 307 12.79 -15.89 1.39
CA ALA A 307 12.23 -16.77 2.42
C ALA A 307 12.95 -18.13 2.53
N THR A 308 13.42 -18.70 1.42
CA THR A 308 13.86 -20.10 1.32
C THR A 308 15.36 -20.30 1.09
N ASN A 309 16.04 -19.33 0.48
CA ASN A 309 17.37 -19.44 -0.12
C ASN A 309 17.48 -20.52 -1.23
N GLU A 310 16.36 -20.96 -1.81
CA GLU A 310 16.35 -21.95 -2.91
C GLU A 310 16.66 -21.27 -4.25
N LYS A 311 17.86 -21.55 -4.79
CA LYS A 311 18.36 -20.93 -6.04
C LYS A 311 17.43 -21.08 -7.25
N ALA A 312 16.52 -22.05 -7.26
CA ALA A 312 15.50 -22.18 -8.30
C ALA A 312 14.64 -20.91 -8.41
N TYR A 313 14.19 -20.34 -7.29
CA TYR A 313 13.39 -19.12 -7.28
C TYR A 313 14.20 -17.88 -7.70
N LEU A 314 15.49 -17.79 -7.36
CA LEU A 314 16.35 -16.71 -7.88
C LEU A 314 16.51 -16.82 -9.40
N ASN A 315 16.78 -18.02 -9.91
CA ASN A 315 16.91 -18.25 -11.36
C ASN A 315 15.61 -17.94 -12.10
N ASP A 316 14.46 -18.35 -11.55
CA ASP A 316 13.14 -18.00 -12.08
C ASP A 316 12.93 -16.48 -12.06
N SER A 317 13.19 -15.82 -10.92
CA SER A 317 13.03 -14.37 -10.77
C SER A 317 13.84 -13.61 -11.83
N ILE A 318 15.11 -13.97 -12.02
CA ILE A 318 15.98 -13.40 -13.06
C ILE A 318 15.46 -13.71 -14.48
N THR A 319 14.89 -14.89 -14.70
CA THR A 319 14.36 -15.30 -16.01
C THR A 319 13.11 -14.53 -16.40
N TYR A 320 12.14 -14.39 -15.49
CA TYR A 320 10.96 -13.56 -15.72
C TYR A 320 11.34 -12.07 -15.74
N TYR A 321 12.27 -11.64 -14.89
CA TYR A 321 12.82 -10.28 -14.93
C TYR A 321 13.42 -9.91 -16.28
N ASN A 322 14.16 -10.83 -16.91
CA ASN A 322 14.76 -10.62 -18.23
C ASN A 322 13.77 -10.71 -19.40
N ASN A 323 12.49 -10.97 -19.16
CA ASN A 323 11.47 -10.67 -20.14
C ASN A 323 11.35 -9.15 -20.26
N GLN A 324 11.44 -8.63 -21.48
CA GLN A 324 11.56 -7.19 -21.75
C GLN A 324 10.44 -6.38 -21.07
N SER A 325 9.21 -6.92 -21.06
CA SER A 325 8.06 -6.27 -20.43
C SER A 325 8.16 -6.13 -18.89
N THR A 326 8.93 -6.99 -18.21
CA THR A 326 9.22 -6.87 -16.76
C THR A 326 10.39 -5.91 -16.47
N GLN A 327 11.33 -5.75 -17.40
CA GLN A 327 12.37 -4.71 -17.30
C GLN A 327 11.79 -3.31 -17.56
N ASP A 328 10.81 -3.23 -18.46
CA ASP A 328 10.13 -2.01 -18.89
C ASP A 328 9.14 -1.47 -17.82
N SER A 329 9.54 -1.33 -16.55
CA SER A 329 8.78 -0.53 -15.57
C SER A 329 8.94 0.95 -15.91
N TRP A 330 8.11 1.41 -16.85
CA TRP A 330 8.29 2.67 -17.59
C TRP A 330 8.54 3.87 -16.69
N SER A 331 7.77 4.06 -15.62
CA SER A 331 8.13 4.99 -14.52
C SER A 331 7.36 4.73 -13.22
N GLU A 332 6.72 3.56 -13.10
CA GLU A 332 5.77 3.22 -12.04
C GLU A 332 6.31 2.21 -11.01
N TYR A 333 5.81 2.29 -9.78
CA TYR A 333 5.82 1.20 -8.80
C TYR A 333 4.49 1.24 -8.05
N SER A 334 3.71 0.16 -8.08
CA SER A 334 2.30 0.17 -7.65
C SER A 334 1.72 -1.23 -7.44
N TRP A 335 0.42 -1.27 -7.15
CA TRP A 335 -0.40 -2.48 -7.19
C TRP A 335 -0.44 -3.17 -8.56
N ASP A 336 -0.06 -2.48 -9.66
CA ASP A 336 0.04 -3.03 -11.01
C ASP A 336 1.49 -3.37 -11.37
N SER A 337 2.46 -2.45 -11.22
CA SER A 337 3.84 -2.67 -11.70
C SER A 337 4.89 -2.87 -10.61
N LYS A 338 5.63 -3.99 -10.69
CA LYS A 338 6.66 -4.45 -9.73
C LYS A 338 8.08 -4.33 -10.27
N GLY A 339 8.27 -4.02 -11.55
CA GLY A 339 9.59 -3.99 -12.20
C GLY A 339 10.62 -3.10 -11.48
N ALA A 340 10.23 -1.90 -11.03
CA ALA A 340 11.10 -1.01 -10.27
C ALA A 340 11.46 -1.59 -8.88
N GLY A 341 10.51 -2.25 -8.22
CA GLY A 341 10.74 -3.00 -6.99
C GLY A 341 11.75 -4.14 -7.21
N LEU A 342 11.63 -4.88 -8.32
CA LEU A 342 12.58 -5.91 -8.74
C LEU A 342 13.98 -5.36 -9.01
N HIS A 343 14.12 -4.16 -9.57
CA HIS A 343 15.44 -3.53 -9.74
C HIS A 343 16.15 -3.37 -8.38
N VAL A 344 15.43 -2.91 -7.36
CA VAL A 344 15.97 -2.70 -6.01
C VAL A 344 16.21 -4.05 -5.30
N LEU A 345 15.25 -4.97 -5.38
CA LEU A 345 15.29 -6.25 -4.66
C LEU A 345 16.34 -7.21 -5.24
N LEU A 346 16.46 -7.30 -6.58
CA LEU A 346 17.50 -8.10 -7.21
C LEU A 346 18.90 -7.49 -7.01
N TYR A 347 19.03 -6.16 -6.96
CA TYR A 347 20.29 -5.53 -6.53
C TYR A 347 20.64 -5.89 -5.08
N HIS A 348 19.66 -5.86 -4.16
CA HIS A 348 19.89 -6.30 -2.78
C HIS A 348 20.38 -7.76 -2.71
N ILE A 349 19.70 -8.66 -3.41
CA ILE A 349 19.97 -10.11 -3.41
C ILE A 349 21.34 -10.44 -4.03
N THR A 350 21.65 -9.87 -5.19
CA THR A 350 22.80 -10.31 -6.02
C THR A 350 24.01 -9.40 -5.96
N LYS A 351 23.80 -8.11 -5.61
CA LYS A 351 24.75 -7.01 -5.78
C LYS A 351 25.27 -6.83 -7.23
N ASP A 352 24.58 -7.38 -8.22
CA ASP A 352 24.92 -7.21 -9.63
C ASP A 352 24.68 -5.74 -10.09
N PRO A 353 25.68 -5.06 -10.68
CA PRO A 353 25.56 -3.69 -11.18
C PRO A 353 24.47 -3.45 -12.23
N VAL A 354 23.99 -4.48 -12.94
CA VAL A 354 22.88 -4.36 -13.91
C VAL A 354 21.61 -3.88 -13.20
N TYR A 355 21.24 -4.49 -12.07
CA TYR A 355 20.04 -4.10 -11.34
C TYR A 355 20.16 -2.70 -10.71
N ALA A 356 21.35 -2.31 -10.25
CA ALA A 356 21.60 -0.93 -9.80
C ALA A 356 21.51 0.08 -10.95
N THR A 357 21.95 -0.28 -12.16
CA THR A 357 21.85 0.56 -13.35
C THR A 357 20.38 0.75 -13.77
N ASN A 358 19.59 -0.31 -13.69
CA ASN A 358 18.16 -0.27 -14.01
C ASN A 358 17.39 0.54 -12.94
N ALA A 359 17.66 0.31 -11.64
CA ALA A 359 17.13 1.12 -10.54
C ALA A 359 17.46 2.62 -10.73
N LYS A 360 18.70 2.93 -11.07
CA LYS A 360 19.14 4.31 -11.38
C LYS A 360 18.38 4.89 -12.57
N THR A 361 18.15 4.11 -13.62
CA THR A 361 17.38 4.55 -14.80
C THR A 361 15.96 4.94 -14.40
N TYR A 362 15.27 4.07 -13.65
CA TYR A 362 13.96 4.37 -13.06
C TYR A 362 13.99 5.64 -12.19
N PHE A 363 14.91 5.76 -11.23
CA PHE A 363 14.98 6.93 -10.36
C PHE A 363 15.29 8.24 -11.12
N THR A 364 16.12 8.22 -12.17
CA THR A 364 16.39 9.43 -12.97
C THR A 364 15.18 9.97 -13.74
N GLN A 365 14.10 9.20 -13.84
CA GLN A 365 12.83 9.68 -14.40
C GLN A 365 12.07 10.59 -13.44
N TRP A 366 12.24 10.36 -12.14
CA TRP A 366 11.64 11.10 -11.03
C TRP A 366 12.46 12.31 -10.59
N LEU A 367 13.79 12.20 -10.62
CA LEU A 367 14.70 13.22 -10.09
C LEU A 367 14.75 14.50 -10.95
N PRO A 368 14.34 15.68 -10.42
CA PRO A 368 14.34 16.92 -11.18
C PRO A 368 15.75 17.38 -11.54
N GLY A 369 15.99 17.67 -12.82
CA GLY A 369 17.25 18.24 -13.30
C GLY A 369 18.46 17.29 -13.29
N ILE A 370 18.27 15.99 -13.02
CA ILE A 370 19.35 15.00 -13.01
C ILE A 370 19.32 14.17 -14.30
N GLY A 371 20.22 14.51 -15.23
CA GLY A 371 20.36 13.82 -16.53
C GLY A 371 19.32 14.27 -17.57
N SER A 372 19.21 13.51 -18.66
CA SER A 372 18.31 13.80 -19.80
C SER A 372 16.98 13.05 -19.75
N ASN A 373 16.78 12.18 -18.75
CA ASN A 373 15.75 11.15 -18.77
C ASN A 373 14.56 11.45 -17.85
N GLN A 374 14.46 12.66 -17.28
CA GLN A 374 13.31 13.04 -16.47
C GLN A 374 12.02 13.02 -17.30
N THR A 375 11.13 12.08 -17.01
CA THR A 375 9.78 11.97 -17.62
C THR A 375 8.69 12.42 -16.66
N ILE A 376 8.91 12.27 -15.35
CA ILE A 376 7.95 12.66 -14.33
C ILE A 376 7.96 14.18 -14.13
N ARG A 377 6.77 14.77 -14.22
CA ARG A 377 6.55 16.20 -14.08
C ARG A 377 6.68 16.59 -12.61
N GLN A 378 6.98 17.86 -12.36
CA GLN A 378 6.97 18.44 -11.02
C GLN A 378 5.85 19.48 -10.96
N THR A 379 5.09 19.50 -9.86
CA THR A 379 4.15 20.60 -9.58
C THR A 379 4.93 21.89 -9.26
N PRO A 380 4.28 23.07 -9.24
CA PRO A 380 4.94 24.33 -8.86
C PRO A 380 5.61 24.31 -7.47
N ARG A 381 5.20 23.43 -6.55
CA ARG A 381 5.83 23.21 -5.23
C ARG A 381 6.65 21.92 -5.13
N GLY A 382 6.89 21.24 -6.25
CA GLY A 382 7.90 20.18 -6.35
C GLY A 382 7.43 18.79 -5.89
N LEU A 383 6.14 18.49 -6.02
CA LEU A 383 5.66 17.10 -5.99
C LEU A 383 5.95 16.43 -7.34
N GLY A 384 6.52 15.23 -7.31
CA GLY A 384 6.64 14.33 -8.46
C GLY A 384 5.26 13.83 -8.87
N TYR A 385 4.80 14.28 -10.03
CA TYR A 385 3.43 14.08 -10.51
C TYR A 385 3.45 13.05 -11.65
N TYR A 386 3.22 11.78 -11.29
CA TYR A 386 3.07 10.69 -12.26
C TYR A 386 1.75 10.83 -13.03
N GLU A 387 0.64 10.81 -12.31
CA GLU A 387 -0.70 11.00 -12.85
C GLU A 387 -1.62 11.76 -11.89
N ASN A 388 -2.91 11.89 -12.25
CA ASN A 388 -3.88 12.69 -11.52
C ASN A 388 -4.56 11.95 -10.37
N TRP A 389 -4.67 10.63 -10.45
CA TRP A 389 -5.23 9.77 -9.40
C TRP A 389 -4.08 9.27 -8.53
N GLY A 390 -4.17 9.35 -7.20
CA GLY A 390 -3.11 8.84 -6.31
C GLY A 390 -1.74 9.53 -6.48
N SER A 391 -1.68 10.79 -6.92
CA SER A 391 -0.43 11.52 -7.18
C SER A 391 0.60 11.44 -6.02
N LEU A 392 0.13 11.53 -4.77
CA LEU A 392 0.97 11.42 -3.57
C LEU A 392 1.42 9.97 -3.29
N SER A 393 0.57 8.98 -3.60
CA SER A 393 0.88 7.55 -3.51
C SER A 393 2.06 7.19 -4.42
N TYR A 394 2.00 7.55 -5.70
CA TYR A 394 3.07 7.23 -6.64
C TYR A 394 4.40 7.92 -6.26
N ALA A 395 4.36 9.16 -5.78
CA ALA A 395 5.54 9.83 -5.25
C ALA A 395 6.12 9.08 -4.03
N ALA A 396 5.26 8.66 -3.08
CA ALA A 396 5.64 7.87 -1.92
C ALA A 396 6.23 6.49 -2.29
N ASN A 397 5.63 5.79 -3.25
CA ASN A 397 6.08 4.50 -3.78
C ASN A 397 7.49 4.62 -4.40
N ALA A 398 7.72 5.62 -5.24
CA ALA A 398 9.02 5.87 -5.83
C ALA A 398 10.09 6.17 -4.76
N VAL A 399 9.79 7.02 -3.77
CA VAL A 399 10.79 7.40 -2.76
C VAL A 399 11.05 6.34 -1.70
N PHE A 400 10.09 5.46 -1.41
CA PHE A 400 10.35 4.24 -0.63
C PHE A 400 11.45 3.38 -1.29
N LEU A 401 11.33 3.11 -2.60
CA LEU A 401 12.36 2.38 -3.36
C LEU A 401 13.70 3.11 -3.37
N MET A 402 13.68 4.45 -3.50
CA MET A 402 14.90 5.28 -3.41
C MET A 402 15.60 5.14 -2.05
N LEU A 403 14.84 5.17 -0.95
CA LEU A 403 15.37 5.02 0.41
C LEU A 403 15.93 3.61 0.65
N ARG A 404 15.24 2.58 0.17
CA ARG A 404 15.70 1.19 0.26
C ARG A 404 16.99 0.98 -0.55
N HIS A 405 17.07 1.53 -1.76
CA HIS A 405 18.27 1.45 -2.58
C HIS A 405 19.43 2.27 -1.99
N ALA A 406 19.16 3.47 -1.47
CA ALA A 406 20.15 4.31 -0.78
C ALA A 406 20.73 3.62 0.46
N LYS A 407 19.93 2.82 1.19
CA LYS A 407 20.41 1.97 2.29
C LYS A 407 21.34 0.86 1.80
N ASP A 408 21.03 0.23 0.67
CA ASP A 408 21.86 -0.82 0.05
C ASP A 408 23.18 -0.31 -0.55
N LEU A 409 23.24 0.96 -0.95
CA LEU A 409 24.46 1.68 -1.34
C LEU A 409 25.25 2.21 -0.12
N GLY A 410 24.55 2.46 0.99
CA GLY A 410 25.03 3.17 2.17
C GLY A 410 24.86 4.69 2.04
N TYR A 411 24.20 5.31 3.01
CA TYR A 411 23.79 6.73 2.98
C TYR A 411 24.93 7.76 2.85
N THR A 412 26.20 7.35 2.99
CA THR A 412 27.36 8.21 2.72
C THR A 412 27.67 8.37 1.23
N ASP A 413 27.20 7.47 0.37
CA ASP A 413 27.40 7.53 -1.08
C ASP A 413 26.79 8.81 -1.69
N SER A 414 27.40 9.30 -2.77
CA SER A 414 27.00 10.57 -3.40
C SER A 414 25.66 10.47 -4.13
N TYR A 415 25.33 9.31 -4.72
CA TYR A 415 24.05 9.08 -5.36
C TYR A 415 22.96 8.75 -4.33
N ALA A 416 23.28 7.96 -3.30
CA ALA A 416 22.40 7.73 -2.16
C ALA A 416 21.93 9.05 -1.51
N LYS A 417 22.79 10.06 -1.38
CA LYS A 417 22.42 11.40 -0.90
C LYS A 417 21.42 12.11 -1.81
N THR A 418 21.57 12.01 -3.13
CA THR A 418 20.59 12.58 -4.09
C THR A 418 19.22 11.91 -3.94
N LEU A 419 19.21 10.58 -3.84
CA LEU A 419 17.99 9.78 -3.61
C LEU A 419 17.29 10.17 -2.32
N VAL A 420 18.03 10.24 -1.21
CA VAL A 420 17.49 10.63 0.11
C VAL A 420 17.01 12.09 0.12
N ASN A 421 17.73 13.02 -0.51
CA ASN A 421 17.32 14.43 -0.56
C ASN A 421 15.98 14.61 -1.28
N PHE A 422 15.76 13.90 -2.39
CA PHE A 422 14.47 13.89 -3.07
C PHE A 422 13.40 13.16 -2.26
N ALA A 423 13.73 12.05 -1.60
CA ALA A 423 12.79 11.35 -0.72
C ALA A 423 12.27 12.25 0.42
N ILE A 424 13.16 13.00 1.06
CA ILE A 424 12.81 13.97 2.10
C ILE A 424 11.96 15.10 1.52
N GLN A 425 12.24 15.58 0.31
CA GLN A 425 11.39 16.58 -0.38
C GLN A 425 9.96 16.07 -0.56
N GLN A 426 9.77 14.86 -1.10
CA GLN A 426 8.43 14.34 -1.41
C GLN A 426 7.62 14.05 -0.14
N ILE A 427 8.24 13.45 0.88
CA ILE A 427 7.57 13.20 2.16
C ILE A 427 7.29 14.51 2.89
N ASN A 428 8.23 15.45 2.94
CA ASN A 428 7.96 16.73 3.59
C ASN A 428 6.90 17.55 2.84
N TYR A 429 6.79 17.45 1.50
CA TYR A 429 5.66 18.00 0.75
C TYR A 429 4.34 17.43 1.26
N ILE A 430 4.23 16.10 1.36
CA ILE A 430 3.04 15.39 1.87
C ILE A 430 2.67 15.85 3.30
N LEU A 431 3.67 16.11 4.14
CA LEU A 431 3.49 16.43 5.56
C LEU A 431 3.32 17.92 5.88
N GLY A 432 3.72 18.84 4.99
CA GLY A 432 3.48 20.28 5.21
C GLY A 432 4.36 21.30 4.49
N ASP A 433 5.44 20.92 3.79
CA ASP A 433 6.35 21.87 3.11
C ASP A 433 5.62 22.71 2.05
N CYS A 434 4.55 22.18 1.44
CA CYS A 434 3.71 22.95 0.51
C CYS A 434 2.76 23.94 1.20
N GLY A 435 2.73 24.01 2.53
CA GLY A 435 1.89 24.92 3.34
C GLY A 435 0.64 24.28 3.98
N ARG A 436 0.49 22.96 3.87
CA ARG A 436 -0.59 22.16 4.47
C ARG A 436 -0.24 20.67 4.43
N SER A 437 -0.79 19.89 5.33
CA SER A 437 -0.69 18.43 5.33
C SER A 437 -1.71 17.79 4.38
N TRP A 438 -1.33 16.67 3.77
CA TRP A 438 -2.19 15.78 2.97
C TRP A 438 -2.57 14.49 3.69
N VAL A 439 -2.19 14.38 4.98
CA VAL A 439 -2.46 13.23 5.83
C VAL A 439 -3.55 13.60 6.84
N VAL A 440 -4.67 12.89 6.81
CA VAL A 440 -5.84 13.18 7.64
C VAL A 440 -5.48 13.12 9.13
N GLY A 441 -5.76 14.20 9.86
CA GLY A 441 -5.51 14.30 11.30
C GLY A 441 -4.03 14.42 11.69
N PHE A 442 -3.13 14.77 10.76
CA PHE A 442 -1.73 15.10 11.04
C PHE A 442 -1.36 16.47 10.46
N GLY A 443 -0.56 17.27 11.17
CA GLY A 443 -0.03 18.54 10.68
C GLY A 443 -1.07 19.67 10.55
N GLU A 444 -0.65 20.80 9.98
CA GLU A 444 -1.51 21.96 9.78
C GLU A 444 -2.43 21.80 8.56
N ASN A 445 -3.69 22.22 8.69
CA ASN A 445 -4.68 22.25 7.61
C ASN A 445 -4.83 20.89 6.87
N SER A 446 -4.78 19.79 7.62
CA SER A 446 -5.05 18.44 7.12
C SER A 446 -6.47 18.32 6.56
N PRO A 447 -6.75 17.36 5.65
CA PRO A 447 -8.09 17.16 5.10
C PRO A 447 -9.12 16.78 6.17
N LEU A 448 -10.36 17.24 6.01
CA LEU A 448 -11.47 17.06 6.95
C LEU A 448 -12.67 16.32 6.36
N ARG A 449 -12.73 16.20 5.02
CA ARG A 449 -13.78 15.52 4.27
C ARG A 449 -13.20 14.53 3.25
N PRO A 450 -12.34 13.58 3.66
CA PRO A 450 -11.90 12.51 2.77
C PRO A 450 -13.12 11.68 2.31
N TYR A 451 -13.05 11.17 1.08
CA TYR A 451 -14.02 10.24 0.51
C TYR A 451 -13.93 8.90 1.23
N HIS A 452 -14.58 8.79 2.38
CA HIS A 452 -14.57 7.57 3.18
C HIS A 452 -15.88 7.42 3.98
N LYS A 453 -16.68 6.43 3.60
CA LYS A 453 -18.07 6.27 4.04
C LYS A 453 -18.21 5.97 5.54
N SER A 454 -17.28 5.17 6.08
CA SER A 454 -17.32 4.77 7.50
C SER A 454 -16.89 5.89 8.46
N SER A 455 -15.94 6.77 8.07
CA SER A 455 -15.57 7.93 8.91
C SER A 455 -16.52 9.11 8.74
N TYR A 456 -17.17 9.24 7.57
CA TYR A 456 -18.35 10.12 7.45
C TYR A 456 -19.49 9.64 8.36
N ASN A 457 -19.78 8.34 8.33
CA ASN A 457 -20.83 7.66 9.09
C ASN A 457 -22.21 8.32 8.96
N SER A 458 -22.84 8.15 7.79
CA SER A 458 -24.16 8.70 7.47
C SER A 458 -25.29 8.26 8.42
N TYR A 459 -25.08 7.23 9.25
CA TYR A 459 -26.09 6.64 10.13
C TYR A 459 -26.06 7.16 11.58
N ILE A 460 -25.12 8.05 11.92
CA ILE A 460 -24.98 8.61 13.27
C ILE A 460 -25.17 10.14 13.28
N ASP A 461 -25.64 10.70 14.40
CA ASP A 461 -25.98 12.12 14.68
C ASP A 461 -27.02 12.82 13.80
N TYR A 462 -27.04 12.54 12.51
CA TYR A 462 -28.01 12.98 11.51
C TYR A 462 -28.37 11.72 10.71
N PRO A 463 -29.18 10.80 11.28
CA PRO A 463 -29.20 9.42 10.85
C PRO A 463 -29.97 9.24 9.54
N MET A 464 -29.22 9.06 8.45
CA MET A 464 -29.72 8.55 7.17
C MET A 464 -29.99 7.04 7.22
N ARG A 465 -29.86 6.39 8.39
CA ARG A 465 -30.22 4.99 8.61
C ARG A 465 -31.70 4.77 8.28
N GLY A 466 -31.99 3.77 7.46
CA GLY A 466 -33.35 3.51 6.97
C GLY A 466 -33.77 4.31 5.73
N GLN A 467 -32.94 5.23 5.23
CA GLN A 467 -33.18 5.90 3.95
C GLN A 467 -32.70 5.04 2.78
N ASN A 468 -33.24 5.31 1.59
CA ASN A 468 -32.75 4.72 0.35
C ASN A 468 -31.29 5.16 0.09
N GLN A 469 -30.43 4.24 -0.35
CA GLN A 469 -29.01 4.52 -0.61
C GLN A 469 -28.74 5.70 -1.53
N SER A 470 -29.63 6.04 -2.47
CA SER A 470 -29.49 7.25 -3.29
C SER A 470 -29.57 8.54 -2.46
N LEU A 471 -30.38 8.58 -1.39
CA LEU A 471 -30.44 9.71 -0.47
C LEU A 471 -29.24 9.71 0.49
N VAL A 472 -28.82 8.53 0.96
CA VAL A 472 -27.62 8.38 1.79
C VAL A 472 -26.36 8.84 1.03
N GLY A 473 -26.28 8.50 -0.27
CA GLY A 473 -25.22 8.93 -1.18
C GLY A 473 -25.27 10.40 -1.51
N ASP A 474 -26.45 10.99 -1.71
CA ASP A 474 -26.60 12.44 -1.90
C ASP A 474 -26.12 13.24 -0.68
N ASP A 475 -26.49 12.82 0.55
CA ASP A 475 -25.95 13.39 1.79
C ASP A 475 -24.42 13.19 1.90
N PHE A 476 -23.92 11.96 1.69
CA PHE A 476 -22.48 11.69 1.74
C PHE A 476 -21.70 12.55 0.74
N LEU A 477 -22.13 12.64 -0.53
CA LEU A 477 -21.41 13.37 -1.57
C LEU A 477 -21.52 14.89 -1.37
N ASN A 478 -22.74 15.42 -1.25
CA ASN A 478 -23.05 16.85 -1.41
C ASN A 478 -23.15 17.63 -0.09
N SER A 479 -23.17 16.97 1.07
CA SER A 479 -23.25 17.65 2.37
C SER A 479 -21.92 18.26 2.80
N PHE A 480 -21.93 19.55 3.16
CA PHE A 480 -20.79 20.27 3.77
C PHE A 480 -20.42 19.78 5.18
N THR A 481 -21.09 18.74 5.69
CA THR A 481 -20.79 18.11 6.97
C THR A 481 -19.39 17.48 6.91
N LEU A 482 -18.54 17.82 7.88
CA LEU A 482 -17.23 17.19 8.09
C LEU A 482 -17.41 15.69 8.33
N ASN A 483 -16.38 14.88 8.08
CA ASN A 483 -16.47 13.48 8.49
C ASN A 483 -16.54 13.40 10.02
N ARG A 484 -17.51 12.64 10.54
CA ARG A 484 -17.87 12.64 11.97
C ARG A 484 -16.77 12.04 12.86
N PHE A 485 -15.88 11.25 12.26
CA PHE A 485 -14.71 10.67 12.89
C PHE A 485 -13.45 11.00 12.10
N ILE A 486 -12.34 11.21 12.81
CA ILE A 486 -11.05 11.49 12.17
C ILE A 486 -10.49 10.16 11.63
N LEU A 487 -10.28 10.12 10.31
CA LEU A 487 -9.65 8.99 9.62
C LEU A 487 -8.12 9.09 9.74
N TYR A 488 -7.60 9.04 10.96
CA TYR A 488 -6.19 9.30 11.24
C TYR A 488 -5.25 8.56 10.29
N GLY A 489 -4.31 9.31 9.71
CA GLY A 489 -3.20 8.77 8.93
C GLY A 489 -3.50 8.43 7.48
N ALA A 490 -4.76 8.47 7.04
CA ALA A 490 -5.09 8.28 5.64
C ALA A 490 -4.40 9.34 4.77
N LEU A 491 -3.67 8.88 3.75
CA LEU A 491 -3.10 9.72 2.71
C LEU A 491 -4.15 9.91 1.61
N GLU A 492 -4.42 11.14 1.24
CA GLU A 492 -5.31 11.45 0.11
C GLU A 492 -4.65 11.25 -1.27
N GLY A 493 -5.46 11.17 -2.33
CA GLY A 493 -4.99 11.13 -3.71
C GLY A 493 -4.15 12.34 -4.11
N GLY A 494 -4.48 13.52 -3.54
CA GLY A 494 -3.62 14.70 -3.54
C GLY A 494 -4.08 15.86 -4.42
N PRO A 495 -3.17 16.76 -4.82
CA PRO A 495 -3.50 17.95 -5.59
C PRO A 495 -3.68 17.68 -7.09
N ALA A 496 -4.27 18.66 -7.78
CA ALA A 496 -4.06 18.87 -9.20
C ALA A 496 -2.61 19.32 -9.51
N MET A 497 -2.21 19.24 -10.78
CA MET A 497 -0.88 19.60 -11.29
C MET A 497 -0.40 21.04 -10.93
N ASP A 498 -1.30 21.97 -10.57
CA ASP A 498 -1.00 23.34 -10.10
C ASP A 498 -0.87 23.46 -8.56
N ASP A 499 -0.71 22.33 -7.86
CA ASP A 499 -0.81 22.13 -6.40
C ASP A 499 -2.20 22.35 -5.78
N SER A 500 -3.23 22.66 -6.58
CA SER A 500 -4.53 23.05 -6.03
C SER A 500 -5.48 21.89 -5.77
N TYR A 501 -6.45 22.09 -4.87
CA TYR A 501 -7.27 21.03 -4.30
C TYR A 501 -8.61 21.57 -3.77
N PHE A 502 -9.58 20.67 -3.54
CA PHE A 502 -10.84 20.93 -2.85
C PHE A 502 -11.07 19.83 -1.81
N ASP A 503 -11.42 20.18 -0.56
CA ASP A 503 -11.77 19.23 0.52
C ASP A 503 -13.22 18.75 0.34
N ASP A 504 -13.46 18.09 -0.79
CA ASP A 504 -14.77 17.81 -1.35
C ASP A 504 -14.88 16.34 -1.78
N ARG A 505 -15.86 15.62 -1.18
CA ARG A 505 -16.14 14.20 -1.46
C ARG A 505 -16.77 13.99 -2.85
N THR A 506 -17.27 15.01 -3.53
CA THR A 506 -17.66 14.88 -4.94
C THR A 506 -16.43 14.71 -5.85
N ASN A 507 -15.25 15.13 -5.39
CA ASN A 507 -14.00 15.16 -6.15
C ASN A 507 -13.03 14.06 -5.70
N TYR A 508 -13.54 12.81 -5.70
CA TYR A 508 -12.84 11.62 -5.20
C TYR A 508 -11.45 11.41 -5.79
N VAL A 509 -11.16 11.88 -7.01
CA VAL A 509 -9.81 11.80 -7.60
C VAL A 509 -8.73 12.45 -6.71
N TYR A 510 -9.13 13.45 -5.91
CA TYR A 510 -8.25 14.14 -4.95
C TYR A 510 -8.49 13.68 -3.50
N THR A 511 -9.74 13.45 -3.10
CA THR A 511 -10.13 13.16 -1.70
C THR A 511 -10.29 11.68 -1.37
N GLU A 512 -10.13 10.77 -2.33
CA GLU A 512 -10.06 9.34 -2.07
C GLU A 512 -8.81 8.97 -1.28
N VAL A 513 -8.98 7.94 -0.46
CA VAL A 513 -8.00 7.37 0.45
C VAL A 513 -8.06 5.86 0.25
N THR A 514 -6.92 5.22 -0.02
CA THR A 514 -6.86 3.78 -0.35
C THR A 514 -5.82 3.06 0.48
N GLN A 515 -5.94 1.73 0.56
CA GLN A 515 -4.93 0.89 1.25
C GLN A 515 -3.54 1.03 0.61
N ASP A 516 -3.47 1.17 -0.72
CA ASP A 516 -2.22 1.24 -1.46
C ASP A 516 -1.55 2.61 -1.37
N TYR A 517 -2.31 3.70 -1.23
CA TYR A 517 -1.75 5.04 -0.98
C TYR A 517 -0.89 5.06 0.30
N ASN A 518 -1.38 4.43 1.36
CA ASN A 518 -0.65 4.34 2.62
C ASN A 518 0.49 3.32 2.62
N ALA A 519 0.54 2.38 1.67
CA ALA A 519 1.36 1.17 1.78
C ALA A 519 2.87 1.48 1.76
N ALA A 520 3.38 2.02 0.66
CA ALA A 520 4.80 2.39 0.60
C ALA A 520 5.07 3.73 1.30
N PHE A 521 4.06 4.59 1.47
CA PHE A 521 4.17 5.81 2.27
C PHE A 521 4.61 5.53 3.72
N THR A 522 3.99 4.54 4.37
CA THR A 522 4.40 4.05 5.70
C THR A 522 5.86 3.57 5.69
N GLY A 523 6.28 2.88 4.63
CA GLY A 523 7.65 2.44 4.42
C GLY A 523 8.66 3.56 4.21
N ALA A 524 8.29 4.59 3.46
CA ALA A 524 9.13 5.75 3.18
C ALA A 524 9.40 6.55 4.46
N LEU A 525 8.37 6.76 5.29
CA LEU A 525 8.52 7.35 6.63
C LEU A 525 9.50 6.55 7.49
N ALA A 526 9.37 5.21 7.52
CA ALA A 526 10.30 4.35 8.24
C ALA A 526 11.73 4.42 7.69
N GLY A 527 11.89 4.57 6.37
CA GLY A 527 13.19 4.81 5.73
C GLY A 527 13.80 6.17 6.08
N LEU A 528 12.99 7.20 6.35
CA LEU A 528 13.47 8.47 6.89
C LEU A 528 13.85 8.37 8.37
N VAL A 529 13.10 7.62 9.18
CA VAL A 529 13.46 7.30 10.57
C VAL A 529 14.81 6.58 10.63
N ASP A 530 15.05 5.62 9.73
CA ASP A 530 16.32 4.90 9.58
C ASP A 530 17.47 5.86 9.19
N TYR A 531 17.26 6.69 8.15
CA TYR A 531 18.26 7.65 7.66
C TYR A 531 18.65 8.72 8.69
N TYR A 532 17.67 9.36 9.35
CA TYR A 532 17.91 10.36 10.39
C TYR A 532 18.42 9.73 11.70
N GLY A 533 18.51 8.40 11.76
CA GLY A 533 18.96 7.62 12.92
C GLY A 533 17.82 7.37 13.89
N SER A 534 17.32 6.12 13.94
CA SER A 534 16.09 5.74 14.64
C SER A 534 16.05 6.11 16.13
N LYS A 535 17.21 6.24 16.77
CA LYS A 535 17.36 6.68 18.18
C LYS A 535 16.96 8.13 18.43
N ASN A 536 16.84 8.94 17.38
CA ASN A 536 16.45 10.36 17.46
C ASN A 536 14.92 10.55 17.43
N PHE A 537 14.15 9.49 17.18
CA PHE A 537 12.70 9.49 17.25
C PHE A 537 12.23 8.88 18.57
N GLN A 538 11.00 9.18 18.97
CA GLN A 538 10.35 8.59 20.14
C GLN A 538 9.11 7.82 19.67
N PRO A 539 8.71 6.76 20.39
CA PRO A 539 7.41 6.13 20.18
C PRO A 539 6.26 7.13 20.27
N PHE A 540 5.29 6.98 19.38
CA PHE A 540 3.98 7.61 19.50
C PHE A 540 3.00 6.65 20.21
N SER A 541 1.79 7.13 20.52
CA SER A 541 0.76 6.36 21.22
C SER A 541 -0.64 6.90 20.90
N ASP A 542 -1.68 6.14 21.20
CA ASP A 542 -3.08 6.59 21.11
C ASP A 542 -3.42 7.74 22.10
N CYS A 543 -2.50 8.09 23.01
CA CYS A 543 -2.69 9.14 24.01
C CYS A 543 -3.00 10.51 23.39
N GLY A 544 -4.22 11.00 23.63
CA GLY A 544 -4.68 12.30 23.15
C GLY A 544 -5.27 12.32 21.73
N LEU A 545 -5.35 11.16 21.05
CA LEU A 545 -6.08 11.03 19.80
C LEU A 545 -7.58 10.89 20.04
N ASP A 546 -8.41 11.51 19.20
CA ASP A 546 -9.86 11.30 19.22
C ASP A 546 -10.24 10.06 18.39
N LEU A 547 -10.13 8.89 19.03
CA LEU A 547 -10.55 7.61 18.42
C LEU A 547 -12.09 7.43 18.42
N GLY A 548 -12.87 8.49 18.68
CA GLY A 548 -14.34 8.50 18.70
C GLY A 548 -14.96 8.12 20.05
N TRP A 549 -14.18 7.76 21.07
CA TRP A 549 -14.67 7.30 22.38
C TRP A 549 -15.41 8.37 23.19
N GLY A 550 -15.25 9.65 22.84
CA GLY A 550 -16.05 10.74 23.41
C GLY A 550 -17.48 10.84 22.86
N HIS A 551 -17.82 10.06 21.83
CA HIS A 551 -19.14 10.11 21.20
C HIS A 551 -20.22 9.51 22.10
N LYS A 552 -21.39 10.19 22.19
CA LYS A 552 -22.50 9.82 23.08
C LYS A 552 -23.09 8.42 22.85
N ASN A 553 -22.89 7.85 21.66
CA ASN A 553 -23.35 6.50 21.27
C ASN A 553 -22.21 5.47 21.23
N ALA A 554 -20.98 5.83 21.60
CA ALA A 554 -19.86 4.89 21.65
C ALA A 554 -20.10 3.80 22.71
N SER A 555 -19.56 2.61 22.45
CA SER A 555 -19.36 1.58 23.47
C SER A 555 -18.34 2.05 24.52
N LYS A 556 -18.08 1.23 25.54
CA LYS A 556 -16.94 1.51 26.43
C LYS A 556 -15.63 1.25 25.67
N PRO A 557 -14.60 2.12 25.82
CA PRO A 557 -13.28 1.84 25.25
C PRO A 557 -12.70 0.53 25.77
N PRO A 558 -11.83 -0.15 25.00
CA PRO A 558 -11.06 -1.28 25.50
C PRO A 558 -10.31 -0.93 26.78
N THR A 559 -10.18 -1.91 27.68
CA THR A 559 -9.29 -1.80 28.83
C THR A 559 -7.95 -2.40 28.44
N TRP A 560 -6.96 -1.53 28.24
CA TRP A 560 -5.59 -1.91 27.94
C TRP A 560 -4.84 -2.29 29.24
N PRO A 561 -3.80 -3.15 29.16
CA PRO A 561 -2.89 -3.36 30.28
C PRO A 561 -2.24 -2.05 30.74
N ASP A 562 -1.99 -1.91 32.05
CA ASP A 562 -1.34 -0.72 32.61
C ASP A 562 0.07 -0.48 32.05
N ASP A 563 0.72 -1.52 31.51
CA ASP A 563 2.04 -1.49 30.88
C ASP A 563 2.03 -1.41 29.34
N ASP A 564 0.90 -1.07 28.73
CA ASP A 564 0.78 -0.84 27.28
C ASP A 564 1.16 0.60 26.89
N CYS A 565 2.39 0.81 26.40
CA CYS A 565 2.89 2.11 25.88
C CYS A 565 2.16 2.63 24.64
N TYR A 566 1.48 1.74 23.92
CA TYR A 566 1.05 1.98 22.55
C TYR A 566 -0.38 2.51 22.52
N HIS A 567 -1.26 1.90 23.33
CA HIS A 567 -2.66 2.28 23.45
C HIS A 567 -2.95 3.21 24.65
N THR A 568 -2.00 3.40 25.57
CA THR A 568 -2.19 4.25 26.77
C THR A 568 -1.23 5.44 26.80
N CYS A 569 -1.46 6.35 27.76
CA CYS A 569 -0.54 7.46 28.04
C CYS A 569 0.69 7.06 28.88
N ASN A 570 0.94 5.77 29.14
CA ASN A 570 2.06 5.34 29.98
C ASN A 570 3.41 5.41 29.23
N LYS A 571 4.29 6.31 29.67
CA LYS A 571 5.64 6.50 29.11
C LYS A 571 6.73 5.65 29.78
N ASN A 572 6.41 4.87 30.82
CA ASN A 572 7.36 4.15 31.67
C ASN A 572 7.24 2.61 31.55
N CYS A 573 6.92 2.09 30.37
CA CYS A 573 6.68 0.66 30.14
C CYS A 573 7.53 0.08 29.01
N SER A 574 7.38 -1.23 28.75
CA SER A 574 8.29 -1.97 27.87
C SER A 574 7.89 -1.83 26.41
N THR A 575 8.76 -1.23 25.60
CA THR A 575 8.58 -1.20 24.14
C THR A 575 8.85 -2.56 23.48
N SER A 576 8.32 -2.71 22.27
CA SER A 576 8.48 -3.87 21.41
C SER A 576 9.95 -4.21 21.15
N LYS A 577 10.22 -5.52 21.07
CA LYS A 577 11.54 -6.08 20.81
C LYS A 577 11.46 -7.02 19.63
N LYS A 578 12.32 -6.80 18.64
CA LYS A 578 12.55 -7.70 17.50
C LYS A 578 13.09 -9.05 17.99
N ALA A 579 12.78 -10.12 17.28
CA ALA A 579 13.54 -11.36 17.41
C ALA A 579 14.99 -11.17 16.91
N SER A 580 15.92 -11.95 17.45
CA SER A 580 17.37 -11.71 17.31
C SER A 580 17.96 -11.99 15.92
N SER A 581 17.20 -12.52 14.96
CA SER A 581 17.76 -13.15 13.75
C SER A 581 16.93 -13.00 12.47
N MET A 582 16.33 -11.82 12.24
CA MET A 582 15.84 -11.51 10.88
C MET A 582 16.99 -11.65 9.86
N PRO A 583 16.81 -12.40 8.76
CA PRO A 583 17.85 -12.56 7.76
C PRO A 583 18.19 -11.21 7.11
N THR A 584 19.34 -10.65 7.47
CA THR A 584 20.05 -9.78 6.55
C THR A 584 20.39 -10.63 5.32
N GLY A 585 20.01 -10.16 4.13
CA GLY A 585 20.34 -10.85 2.88
C GLY A 585 21.82 -11.23 2.85
N VAL A 586 22.08 -12.46 2.39
CA VAL A 586 23.36 -13.19 2.42
C VAL A 586 24.59 -12.29 2.57
N GLU A 587 25.40 -12.52 3.60
CA GLU A 587 26.73 -11.90 3.71
C GLU A 587 27.50 -12.13 2.42
N ALA A 588 27.65 -11.06 1.62
CA ALA A 588 28.45 -11.10 0.42
C ALA A 588 29.91 -11.33 0.84
N SER A 589 30.42 -12.53 0.57
CA SER A 589 31.82 -12.89 0.80
C SER A 589 32.72 -11.88 0.08
N GLY A 590 33.38 -11.02 0.85
CA GLY A 590 34.15 -9.89 0.33
C GLY A 590 35.31 -10.32 -0.58
N PRO A 591 35.86 -9.39 -1.38
CA PRO A 591 36.92 -9.68 -2.34
C PRO A 591 38.26 -9.98 -1.63
N GLY A 592 38.42 -11.22 -1.19
CA GLY A 592 39.62 -11.73 -0.54
C GLY A 592 40.75 -12.01 -1.54
N ALA A 593 41.73 -11.11 -1.56
CA ALA A 593 43.15 -11.30 -1.90
C ALA A 593 43.53 -12.23 -3.08
N THR A 594 44.15 -11.62 -4.09
CA THR A 594 45.00 -12.25 -5.11
C THR A 594 45.95 -13.34 -4.58
N SER A 595 45.84 -14.56 -5.12
CA SER A 595 46.99 -15.47 -5.21
C SER A 595 46.90 -16.36 -6.45
N THR A 596 47.72 -16.06 -7.46
CA THR A 596 47.99 -16.96 -8.58
C THR A 596 48.78 -18.18 -8.08
N PRO A 597 48.53 -19.37 -8.62
CA PRO A 597 49.67 -20.04 -9.26
C PRO A 597 49.34 -20.69 -10.62
N THR A 598 50.17 -20.32 -11.60
CA THR A 598 50.76 -21.14 -12.67
C THR A 598 50.08 -22.43 -13.14
N SER A 599 49.89 -22.49 -14.45
CA SER A 599 49.68 -23.68 -15.27
C SER A 599 50.68 -24.81 -15.04
N ALA A 600 50.20 -26.06 -15.06
CA ALA A 600 50.97 -27.21 -15.50
C ALA A 600 50.06 -28.13 -16.34
N ALA A 601 50.34 -28.24 -17.63
CA ALA A 601 49.70 -29.22 -18.50
C ALA A 601 50.53 -30.51 -18.50
N THR A 602 49.87 -31.66 -18.32
CA THR A 602 50.44 -32.97 -18.70
C THR A 602 49.32 -33.88 -19.16
N SER A 603 49.53 -34.52 -20.31
CA SER A 603 48.62 -35.45 -20.95
C SER A 603 48.89 -36.90 -20.53
N LEU A 604 47.87 -37.77 -20.56
CA LEU A 604 47.79 -38.90 -21.52
C LEU A 604 46.69 -39.94 -21.18
N THR A 605 46.01 -40.37 -22.25
CA THR A 605 45.47 -41.72 -22.55
C THR A 605 44.40 -42.43 -21.69
N GLN A 606 43.27 -42.65 -22.38
CA GLN A 606 42.57 -43.93 -22.62
C GLN A 606 41.92 -44.74 -21.48
N GLY A 607 40.66 -45.12 -21.72
CA GLY A 607 39.89 -46.04 -20.88
C GLY A 607 38.47 -46.29 -21.39
N LEU A 608 38.29 -46.56 -22.69
CA LEU A 608 36.99 -47.03 -23.20
C LEU A 608 36.80 -48.51 -22.88
N THR A 609 35.69 -48.87 -22.23
CA THR A 609 35.13 -50.22 -22.27
C THR A 609 33.63 -50.16 -22.49
N LEU A 610 33.21 -50.71 -23.64
CA LEU A 610 31.82 -51.01 -24.00
C LEU A 610 31.42 -52.37 -23.42
N LEU A 611 30.21 -52.49 -22.91
CA LEU A 611 29.47 -53.76 -22.84
C LEU A 611 27.97 -53.51 -23.04
N SER A 612 27.46 -53.96 -24.19
CA SER A 612 26.06 -54.37 -24.42
C SER A 612 25.85 -55.77 -23.78
N VAL A 613 24.67 -56.42 -23.69
CA VAL A 613 23.37 -56.39 -24.38
C VAL A 613 22.30 -56.84 -23.33
N SER A 614 21.01 -56.51 -23.36
CA SER A 614 19.96 -57.31 -24.03
C SER A 614 18.54 -56.82 -23.64
N MET A 615 17.59 -56.98 -24.57
CA MET A 615 16.16 -56.70 -24.38
C MET A 615 15.44 -57.82 -23.62
N ILE A 616 14.35 -57.50 -22.91
CA ILE A 616 13.11 -58.31 -22.91
C ILE A 616 11.91 -57.37 -23.01
N THR A 617 11.08 -57.59 -24.03
CA THR A 617 9.72 -57.07 -24.17
C THR A 617 8.70 -58.11 -23.73
N ILE A 618 7.68 -57.72 -22.96
CA ILE A 618 6.39 -58.42 -22.93
C ILE A 618 5.29 -57.36 -22.96
N ALA A 619 4.41 -57.49 -23.94
CA ALA A 619 3.11 -56.83 -23.97
C ALA A 619 2.04 -57.92 -23.83
N LEU A 620 0.92 -57.62 -23.17
CA LEU A 620 -0.35 -58.26 -23.49
C LEU A 620 -1.51 -57.33 -23.14
N SER A 621 -2.39 -57.14 -24.11
CA SER A 621 -3.63 -56.38 -24.01
C SER A 621 -4.82 -57.27 -24.35
N LEU A 622 -5.93 -57.12 -23.62
CA LEU A 622 -7.30 -57.52 -23.96
C LEU A 622 -8.20 -57.01 -22.81
N LEU A 623 -9.47 -56.62 -22.94
CA LEU A 623 -10.33 -56.13 -24.02
C LEU A 623 -11.73 -56.09 -23.39
N LEU A 624 -12.33 -54.90 -23.21
CA LEU A 624 -13.77 -54.63 -23.37
C LEU A 624 -14.02 -53.12 -23.26
#